data_AF-A0AAV4DKY2-F1
#
_entry.id   AF-A0AAV4DKY2-F1
#
_cell.length_a   1.000
_cell.length_b   1.000
_cell.length_c   1.000
_cell.angle_alpha   90.00
_cell.angle_beta   90.00
_cell.angle_gamma   90.00
#
_symmetry.space_group_name_H-M   'P 1'
#
loop_
_entity.id
_entity.type
_entity.pdbx_description
1 polymer ?
#
loop_
_entity_poly.entity_id
_entity_poly.type
_entity_poly.pdbx_seq_one_letter_code
_entity_poly.pdbx_strand_id
1 'polypeptide(L)'
;MDQLDVEGVYQVHSALVAKMAEDPELRSKCCWDGPYKSIAWILGENYGEGQDSGSVRDQVEDDVLKAKRFLVSKTLQDCSIIVAIKPVPLWQENEERDGRLRFGDSLYDFSISVIDLDPKSFDKIPFYYDQALEIATACEKTDL
;
A
#
# COMPACT_ATOMS: atom_id res chain seq x y z
N MET A 1 3.30 7.51 2.40
CA MET A 1 3.69 6.10 2.51
C MET A 1 4.72 5.67 1.46
N ASP A 2 5.07 6.51 0.48
CA ASP A 2 6.35 6.41 -0.24
C ASP A 2 7.20 7.63 0.12
N GLN A 3 8.25 7.42 0.90
CA GLN A 3 9.28 8.45 1.14
C GLN A 3 10.47 8.27 0.19
N LEU A 4 10.58 7.10 -0.44
CA LEU A 4 11.58 6.76 -1.44
C LEU A 4 10.87 6.49 -2.75
N ASP A 5 11.53 6.83 -3.86
CA ASP A 5 11.15 6.39 -5.18
C ASP A 5 11.46 4.88 -5.37
N VAL A 6 11.06 4.33 -6.51
CA VAL A 6 11.25 2.91 -6.79
C VAL A 6 12.72 2.53 -6.89
N GLU A 7 13.57 3.44 -7.34
CA GLU A 7 15.04 3.33 -7.37
C GLU A 7 15.59 3.13 -5.95
N GLY A 8 15.21 3.99 -5.00
CA GLY A 8 15.61 3.91 -3.61
C GLY A 8 15.12 2.64 -2.94
N VAL A 9 13.88 2.21 -3.23
CA VAL A 9 13.36 0.93 -2.71
C VAL A 9 14.06 -0.28 -3.33
N TYR A 10 14.45 -0.22 -4.59
CA TYR A 10 15.20 -1.30 -5.25
C TYR A 10 16.59 -1.50 -4.62
N GLN A 11 17.27 -0.42 -4.22
CA GLN A 11 18.53 -0.50 -3.47
C GLN A 11 18.33 -1.17 -2.11
N VAL A 12 17.27 -0.78 -1.38
CA VAL A 12 16.89 -1.41 -0.11
C VAL A 12 16.60 -2.91 -0.29
N HIS A 13 15.84 -3.27 -1.33
CA HIS A 13 15.54 -4.66 -1.66
C HIS A 13 16.84 -5.45 -1.93
N SER A 14 17.75 -4.90 -2.73
CA SER A 14 19.03 -5.56 -3.05
C SER A 14 19.88 -5.80 -1.81
N ALA A 15 19.94 -4.84 -0.89
CA ALA A 15 20.64 -4.99 0.38
C ALA A 15 20.00 -6.05 1.29
N LEU A 16 18.66 -6.10 1.33
CA LEU A 16 17.92 -7.10 2.09
C LEU A 16 18.10 -8.52 1.52
N VAL A 17 18.10 -8.67 0.20
CA VAL A 17 18.37 -9.96 -0.46
C VAL A 17 19.78 -10.46 -0.13
N ALA A 18 20.79 -9.58 -0.16
CA ALA A 18 22.15 -9.94 0.24
C ALA A 18 22.21 -10.43 1.70
N LYS A 19 21.56 -9.70 2.62
CA LYS A 19 21.46 -10.10 4.04
C LYS A 19 20.71 -11.43 4.22
N MET A 20 19.65 -11.68 3.45
CA MET A 20 18.92 -12.96 3.48
C MET A 20 19.72 -14.12 2.91
N ALA A 21 20.68 -13.86 2.00
CA ALA A 21 21.59 -14.90 1.53
C ALA A 21 22.59 -15.31 2.63
N GLU A 22 22.95 -14.38 3.53
CA GLU A 22 23.79 -14.63 4.70
C GLU A 22 23.01 -15.27 5.86
N ASP A 23 21.79 -14.81 6.14
CA ASP A 23 20.83 -15.40 7.09
C ASP A 23 19.50 -15.75 6.41
N PRO A 24 19.34 -17.01 5.93
CA PRO A 24 18.09 -17.45 5.30
C PRO A 24 16.85 -17.37 6.18
N GLU A 25 17.00 -17.38 7.51
CA GLU A 25 15.86 -17.27 8.43
C GLU A 25 15.30 -15.85 8.48
N LEU A 26 16.08 -14.85 8.05
CA LEU A 26 15.68 -13.44 8.07
C LEU A 26 14.36 -13.23 7.30
N ARG A 27 14.14 -13.95 6.20
CA ARG A 27 12.87 -13.83 5.45
C ARG A 27 11.66 -14.20 6.31
N SER A 28 11.76 -15.29 7.07
CA SER A 28 10.70 -15.74 7.96
C SER A 28 10.56 -14.81 9.17
N LYS A 29 11.67 -14.35 9.76
CA LYS A 29 11.68 -13.42 10.90
C LYS A 29 11.01 -12.08 10.56
N CYS A 30 11.20 -11.60 9.34
CA CYS A 30 10.58 -10.36 8.86
C CYS A 30 9.12 -10.53 8.41
N CYS A 31 8.58 -11.75 8.40
CA CYS A 31 7.19 -12.06 8.02
C CYS A 31 6.81 -11.51 6.63
N TRP A 32 7.67 -11.65 5.61
CA TRP A 32 7.39 -11.16 4.25
C TRP A 32 6.15 -11.80 3.63
N ASP A 33 5.99 -13.10 3.84
CA ASP A 33 4.89 -13.92 3.32
C ASP A 33 3.74 -14.08 4.33
N GLY A 34 3.68 -13.15 5.30
CA GLY A 34 2.72 -13.16 6.39
C GLY A 34 3.22 -13.90 7.64
N PRO A 35 2.37 -14.00 8.68
CA PRO A 35 0.96 -13.60 8.70
C PRO A 35 0.73 -12.07 8.81
N TYR A 36 -0.18 -11.52 8.00
CA TYR A 36 -0.51 -10.08 7.94
C TYR A 36 -1.54 -9.65 9.01
N LYS A 37 -1.25 -9.91 10.29
CA LYS A 37 -2.25 -9.83 11.37
C LYS A 37 -2.36 -8.49 12.09
N SER A 38 -1.34 -7.64 12.00
CA SER A 38 -1.26 -6.39 12.76
C SER A 38 -0.74 -5.25 11.90
N ILE A 39 -1.20 -4.03 12.17
CA ILE A 39 -0.69 -2.83 11.52
C ILE A 39 0.78 -2.57 11.86
N ALA A 40 1.27 -3.11 12.98
CA ALA A 40 2.68 -3.14 13.35
C ALA A 40 3.55 -3.80 12.25
N TRP A 41 2.98 -4.70 11.45
CA TRP A 41 3.68 -5.31 10.31
C TRP A 41 4.18 -4.25 9.31
N ILE A 42 3.46 -3.15 9.13
CA ILE A 42 3.78 -2.05 8.20
C ILE A 42 4.44 -0.87 8.93
N LEU A 43 4.06 -0.65 10.19
CA LEU A 43 4.37 0.57 10.92
C LEU A 43 5.49 0.41 11.95
N GLY A 44 5.86 -0.83 12.27
CA GLY A 44 6.79 -1.21 13.33
C GLY A 44 6.07 -1.40 14.66
N GLU A 45 6.69 -2.15 15.58
CA GLU A 45 6.14 -2.44 16.92
C GLU A 45 5.92 -1.17 17.74
N ASN A 46 6.79 -0.15 17.59
CA ASN A 46 6.72 1.10 18.34
C ASN A 46 5.73 2.12 17.74
N TYR A 47 4.84 1.72 16.83
CA TYR A 47 3.90 2.65 16.20
C TYR A 47 2.80 3.06 17.18
N GLY A 48 2.88 4.30 17.69
CA GLY A 48 1.91 4.87 18.63
C GLY A 48 2.51 5.23 19.99
N GLU A 49 3.71 4.75 20.30
CA GLU A 49 4.51 5.27 21.40
C GLU A 49 5.15 6.59 20.93
N GLY A 50 4.95 7.68 21.69
CA GLY A 50 5.51 8.99 21.36
C GLY A 50 7.02 8.89 21.08
N GLN A 51 7.52 9.73 20.17
CA GLN A 51 8.88 9.75 19.61
C GLN A 51 10.07 9.83 20.61
N ASP A 52 9.87 9.60 21.90
CA ASP A 52 10.83 9.89 22.98
C ASP A 52 11.61 8.68 23.51
N SER A 53 11.34 7.46 23.03
CA SER A 53 12.26 6.34 23.27
C SER A 53 13.33 6.33 22.17
N GLY A 54 14.50 6.92 22.46
CA GLY A 54 15.71 6.88 21.63
C GLY A 54 16.29 5.47 21.43
N SER A 55 15.45 4.54 20.97
CA SER A 55 15.84 3.22 20.52
C SER A 55 16.49 3.38 19.15
N VAL A 56 17.78 3.05 19.06
CA VAL A 56 18.47 2.87 17.79
C VAL A 56 17.74 1.75 17.06
N ARG A 57 16.87 2.10 16.12
CA ARG A 57 16.23 1.12 15.25
C ARG A 57 17.32 0.40 14.47
N ASP A 58 17.20 -0.92 14.39
CA ASP A 58 18.08 -1.72 13.56
C ASP A 58 17.90 -1.26 12.11
N GLN A 59 19.00 -0.98 11.41
CA GLN A 59 18.98 -0.60 9.99
C GLN A 59 18.23 -1.64 9.16
N VAL A 60 18.32 -2.93 9.53
CA VAL A 60 17.56 -4.01 8.87
C VAL A 60 16.06 -3.83 9.06
N GLU A 61 15.62 -3.47 10.27
CA GLU A 61 14.20 -3.25 10.56
C GLU A 61 13.66 -2.06 9.77
N ASP A 62 14.40 -0.95 9.72
CA ASP A 62 14.01 0.22 8.95
C ASP A 62 13.94 -0.06 7.43
N ASP A 63 14.90 -0.82 6.91
CA ASP A 63 14.92 -1.27 5.51
C ASP A 63 13.70 -2.16 5.21
N VAL A 64 13.38 -3.11 6.09
CA VAL A 64 12.19 -3.96 6.00
C VAL A 64 10.92 -3.12 5.97
N LEU A 65 10.78 -2.15 6.89
CA LEU A 65 9.60 -1.29 6.97
C LEU A 65 9.44 -0.42 5.72
N LYS A 66 10.53 0.11 5.16
CA LYS A 66 10.48 0.87 3.89
C LYS A 66 9.95 0.01 2.75
N ALA A 67 10.51 -1.19 2.56
CA ALA A 67 10.07 -2.08 1.50
C ALA A 67 8.62 -2.57 1.70
N LYS A 68 8.19 -2.88 2.93
CA LYS A 68 6.78 -3.22 3.21
C LYS A 68 5.83 -2.08 2.89
N ARG A 69 6.16 -0.85 3.28
CA ARG A 69 5.34 0.34 3.01
C ARG A 69 5.21 0.60 1.51
N PHE A 70 6.29 0.40 0.75
CA PHE A 70 6.26 0.46 -0.70
C PHE A 70 5.32 -0.60 -1.30
N LEU A 71 5.37 -1.85 -0.84
CA LEU A 71 4.48 -2.92 -1.33
C LEU A 71 3.01 -2.65 -1.01
N VAL A 72 2.73 -2.05 0.14
CA VAL A 72 1.39 -1.57 0.50
C VAL A 72 0.97 -0.41 -0.41
N SER A 73 1.87 0.53 -0.69
CA SER A 73 1.66 1.62 -1.67
C SER A 73 1.29 1.04 -3.04
N LYS A 74 2.04 0.05 -3.54
CA LYS A 74 1.74 -0.65 -4.79
C LYS A 74 0.44 -1.44 -4.77
N THR A 75 0.04 -1.97 -3.62
CA THR A 75 -1.27 -2.63 -3.47
C THR A 75 -2.40 -1.60 -3.61
N LEU A 76 -2.27 -0.43 -2.97
CA LEU A 76 -3.27 0.64 -3.03
C LEU A 76 -3.31 1.35 -4.38
N GLN A 77 -2.18 1.44 -5.10
CA GLN A 77 -2.13 1.99 -6.47
C GLN A 77 -2.89 1.11 -7.47
N ASP A 78 -2.90 -0.20 -7.25
CA ASP A 78 -3.54 -1.19 -8.13
C ASP A 78 -4.93 -1.64 -7.64
N CYS A 79 -5.43 -1.09 -6.54
CA CYS A 79 -6.73 -1.48 -5.98
C CYS A 79 -7.90 -0.88 -6.77
N SER A 80 -9.06 -1.52 -6.71
CA SER A 80 -10.28 -1.01 -7.36
C SER A 80 -11.25 -0.42 -6.34
N ILE A 81 -11.94 0.66 -6.71
CA ILE A 81 -13.02 1.26 -5.94
C ILE A 81 -14.35 0.92 -6.61
N ILE A 82 -15.22 0.21 -5.89
CA ILE A 82 -16.59 -0.08 -6.31
C ILE A 82 -17.53 0.91 -5.64
N VAL A 83 -18.39 1.53 -6.45
CA VAL A 83 -19.48 2.39 -5.98
C VAL A 83 -20.79 1.78 -6.44
N ALA A 84 -21.60 1.31 -5.49
CA ALA A 84 -22.96 0.85 -5.76
C ALA A 84 -23.94 1.97 -5.41
N ILE A 85 -24.86 2.27 -6.33
CA ILE A 85 -25.84 3.35 -6.20
C ILE A 85 -27.22 2.77 -6.44
N LYS A 86 -28.16 3.05 -5.55
CA LYS A 86 -29.55 2.58 -5.65
C LYS A 86 -30.51 3.76 -5.45
N PRO A 87 -31.52 3.94 -6.33
CA PRO A 87 -32.53 4.96 -6.13
C PRO A 87 -33.35 4.70 -4.86
N VAL A 88 -33.64 5.77 -4.13
CA VAL A 88 -34.52 5.76 -2.97
C VAL A 88 -35.97 5.89 -3.46
N PRO A 89 -36.87 4.98 -3.07
CA PRO A 89 -38.29 5.10 -3.40
C PRO A 89 -38.92 6.34 -2.75
N LEU A 90 -39.88 6.98 -3.42
CA LEU A 90 -40.59 8.18 -2.95
C LEU A 90 -41.16 8.06 -1.52
N TRP A 91 -41.63 6.86 -1.15
CA TRP A 91 -42.20 6.61 0.18
C TRP A 91 -41.16 6.55 1.31
N GLN A 92 -39.86 6.57 1.00
CA GLN A 92 -38.73 6.61 1.95
C GLN A 92 -37.98 7.94 1.95
N GLU A 93 -38.42 8.94 1.17
CA GLU A 93 -37.71 10.23 1.06
C GLU A 93 -37.68 11.03 2.36
N ASN A 94 -38.75 10.94 3.16
CA ASN A 94 -38.87 11.64 4.45
C ASN A 94 -38.20 10.89 5.61
N GLU A 95 -37.66 9.69 5.39
CA GLU A 95 -36.78 9.06 6.38
C GLU A 95 -35.43 9.79 6.36
N GLU A 96 -35.13 10.60 7.38
CA GLU A 96 -33.81 11.21 7.55
C GLU A 96 -32.76 10.10 7.71
N ARG A 97 -31.94 9.92 6.67
CA ARG A 97 -30.71 9.13 6.73
C ARG A 97 -29.56 10.00 6.28
N ASP A 98 -28.55 10.11 7.13
CA ASP A 98 -27.32 10.81 6.82
C ASP A 98 -26.58 10.09 5.68
N GLY A 99 -25.92 10.85 4.81
CA GLY A 99 -25.11 10.29 3.72
C GLY A 99 -25.86 9.78 2.48
N ARG A 100 -27.02 10.33 2.11
CA ARG A 100 -27.66 10.07 0.80
C ARG A 100 -27.13 11.01 -0.28
N LEU A 101 -27.03 10.53 -1.52
CA LEU A 101 -26.73 11.37 -2.69
C LEU A 101 -28.02 11.97 -3.24
N ARG A 102 -27.95 13.24 -3.66
CA ARG A 102 -29.05 13.94 -4.32
C ARG A 102 -28.65 14.31 -5.74
N PHE A 103 -29.46 13.94 -6.72
CA PHE A 103 -29.30 14.34 -8.11
C PHE A 103 -30.64 14.78 -8.67
N GLY A 104 -30.81 16.10 -8.86
CA GLY A 104 -32.12 16.70 -9.09
C GLY A 104 -33.07 16.44 -7.92
N ASP A 105 -34.28 15.98 -8.24
CA ASP A 105 -35.31 15.62 -7.26
C ASP A 105 -35.19 14.16 -6.78
N SER A 106 -34.24 13.40 -7.30
CA SER A 106 -34.06 11.99 -6.92
C SER A 106 -33.02 11.83 -5.81
N LEU A 107 -33.35 10.96 -4.85
CA LEU A 107 -32.44 10.52 -3.79
C LEU A 107 -31.87 9.14 -4.09
N TYR A 108 -30.63 8.91 -3.66
CA TYR A 108 -29.93 7.64 -3.84
C TYR A 108 -29.22 7.23 -2.56
N ASP A 109 -29.36 5.96 -2.19
CA ASP A 109 -28.47 5.30 -1.25
C ASP A 109 -27.23 4.84 -2.02
N PHE A 110 -26.05 4.93 -1.39
CA PHE A 110 -24.83 4.43 -1.99
C PHE A 110 -23.97 3.66 -0.99
N SER A 111 -23.10 2.81 -1.51
CA SER A 111 -22.05 2.15 -0.75
C SER A 111 -20.75 2.16 -1.55
N ILE A 112 -19.65 2.47 -0.87
CA ILE A 112 -18.30 2.44 -1.45
C ILE A 112 -17.57 1.24 -0.87
N SER A 113 -16.84 0.51 -1.69
CA SER A 113 -15.98 -0.59 -1.26
C SER A 113 -14.65 -0.53 -2.01
N VAL A 114 -13.57 -0.90 -1.33
CA VAL A 114 -12.25 -1.07 -1.94
C VAL A 114 -12.00 -2.56 -2.05
N ILE A 115 -11.64 -3.03 -3.24
CA ILE A 115 -11.34 -4.44 -3.53
C ILE A 115 -9.93 -4.57 -4.11
N ASP A 116 -9.50 -5.82 -4.37
CA ASP A 116 -8.17 -6.14 -4.90
C ASP A 116 -7.02 -5.73 -3.95
N LEU A 117 -7.21 -5.98 -2.65
CA LEU A 117 -6.29 -5.60 -1.57
C LEU A 117 -5.29 -6.70 -1.18
N ASP A 118 -5.01 -7.64 -2.08
CA ASP A 118 -4.03 -8.69 -1.86
C ASP A 118 -2.61 -8.08 -1.83
N PRO A 119 -1.82 -8.30 -0.76
CA PRO A 119 -0.49 -7.71 -0.66
C PRO A 119 0.42 -8.11 -1.82
N LYS A 120 1.12 -7.13 -2.40
CA LYS A 120 2.18 -7.41 -3.38
C LYS A 120 3.33 -8.15 -2.69
N SER A 121 3.85 -9.21 -3.34
CA SER A 121 5.03 -9.95 -2.86
C SER A 121 6.29 -9.08 -2.88
N PHE A 122 7.18 -9.33 -1.91
CA PHE A 122 8.53 -8.76 -1.85
C PHE A 122 9.32 -8.99 -3.15
N ASP A 123 9.16 -10.15 -3.76
CA ASP A 123 9.91 -10.55 -4.96
C ASP A 123 9.47 -9.76 -6.22
N LYS A 124 8.40 -8.94 -6.14
CA LYS A 124 7.97 -8.05 -7.23
C LYS A 124 8.70 -6.70 -7.27
N ILE A 125 9.51 -6.35 -6.27
CA ILE A 125 10.21 -5.06 -6.25
C ILE A 125 11.09 -4.85 -7.49
N PRO A 126 11.91 -5.84 -7.94
CA PRO A 126 12.70 -5.69 -9.18
C PRO A 126 11.82 -5.41 -10.41
N PHE A 127 10.69 -6.10 -10.53
CA PHE A 127 9.76 -5.87 -11.64
C PHE A 127 9.23 -4.43 -11.68
N TYR A 128 8.88 -3.85 -10.51
CA TYR A 128 8.42 -2.46 -10.46
C TYR A 128 9.52 -1.46 -10.84
N TYR A 129 10.77 -1.77 -10.52
CA TYR A 129 11.92 -0.96 -10.93
C TYR A 129 12.09 -0.99 -12.45
N ASP A 130 12.11 -2.19 -13.04
CA ASP A 130 12.24 -2.36 -14.49
C ASP A 130 11.10 -1.65 -15.24
N GLN A 131 9.86 -1.80 -14.76
CA GLN A 131 8.70 -1.14 -15.34
C GLN A 131 8.80 0.39 -15.30
N ALA A 132 9.28 0.96 -14.19
CA ALA A 132 9.46 2.40 -14.09
C ALA A 132 10.53 2.92 -15.05
N LEU A 133 11.63 2.18 -15.20
CA LEU A 133 12.70 2.51 -16.14
C LEU A 133 12.23 2.45 -17.60
N GLU A 134 11.44 1.43 -17.95
CA GLU A 134 10.85 1.30 -19.29
C GLU A 134 9.93 2.47 -19.62
N ILE A 135 9.06 2.85 -18.68
CA ILE A 135 8.13 3.98 -18.84
C ILE A 135 8.92 5.28 -19.01
N ALA A 136 9.89 5.56 -18.13
CA ALA A 136 10.71 6.77 -18.21
C ALA A 136 11.44 6.87 -19.56
N THR A 137 12.07 5.77 -19.98
CA THR A 137 12.78 5.69 -21.27
C THR A 137 11.83 5.89 -22.46
N ALA A 138 10.60 5.38 -22.40
CA ALA A 138 9.61 5.55 -23.46
C ALA A 138 9.10 7.00 -23.54
N CYS A 139 8.86 7.64 -22.40
CA CYS A 139 8.45 9.04 -22.33
C CYS A 139 9.52 9.97 -22.94
N GLU A 140 10.79 9.80 -22.57
CA GLU A 140 11.90 10.59 -23.12
C GLU A 140 12.02 10.50 -24.66
N LYS A 141 11.70 9.33 -25.23
CA LYS A 141 11.73 9.11 -26.68
C LYS A 141 10.55 9.74 -27.44
N THR A 142 9.47 10.07 -26.73
CA THR A 142 8.24 10.61 -27.33
C THR A 142 8.25 12.15 -27.35
N ASP A 143 9.12 12.79 -26.58
CA ASP A 143 9.30 14.25 -26.55
C ASP A 143 10.24 14.79 -27.67
N LEU A 144 10.45 14.00 -28.74
CA LEU A 144 11.18 14.34 -29.98
C LEU A 144 10.24 14.36 -31.19
#